data_AF-A0A7C2P231-F1
#
_entry.id   AF-A0A7C2P231-F1
#
_cell.length_a   1.000
_cell.length_b   1.000
_cell.length_c   1.000
_cell.angle_alpha   90.00
_cell.angle_beta   90.00
_cell.angle_gamma   90.00
#
_symmetry.space_group_name_H-M   'P 1'
#
loop_
_entity.id
_entity.type
_entity.pdbx_description
1 polymer ?
#
loop_
_entity_poly.entity_id
_entity_poly.type
_entity_poly.pdbx_seq_one_letter_code
_entity_poly.pdbx_strand_id
1 'polypeptide(L)'
;MPFSKSLYTIKEETPIFKRMVIDCEKVAHIIVNFIRQKVEEETKNGVVLGLSGGIDSSVVAYLAVRAMENPSKVHVLYLFDITSEKQFKNYAQEVARQLGLVFKEVDITEESRRQGAYKSPIIRFTTIVI
;
A
#
# COMPACT_ATOMS: atom_id res chain seq x y z
N MET A 1 -6.78 31.82 13.43
CA MET A 1 -8.04 31.77 12.65
C MET A 1 -8.55 30.33 12.66
N PRO A 2 -9.67 30.01 13.31
CA PRO A 2 -10.19 28.65 13.30
C PRO A 2 -10.89 28.39 11.96
N PHE A 3 -10.46 27.34 11.27
CA PHE A 3 -11.15 26.83 10.09
C PHE A 3 -12.60 26.46 10.47
N SER A 4 -13.56 27.05 9.76
CA SER A 4 -14.99 26.84 10.01
C SER A 4 -15.34 25.36 9.76
N LYS A 5 -15.98 24.73 10.75
CA LYS A 5 -16.52 23.36 10.73
C LYS A 5 -17.72 23.16 9.78
N SER A 6 -17.95 24.05 8.81
CA SER A 6 -19.24 24.15 8.12
C SER A 6 -19.35 23.45 6.75
N LEU A 7 -18.31 22.81 6.21
CA LEU A 7 -18.36 22.30 4.81
C LEU A 7 -18.47 20.78 4.66
N TYR A 8 -18.42 19.99 5.74
CA TYR A 8 -18.50 18.51 5.65
C TYR A 8 -19.26 17.87 6.81
N THR A 9 -20.39 18.44 7.23
CA THR A 9 -21.38 17.64 7.95
C THR A 9 -22.13 16.80 6.92
N ILE A 10 -21.49 15.72 6.46
CA ILE A 10 -22.20 14.62 5.81
C ILE A 10 -23.19 14.12 6.86
N LYS A 11 -24.49 14.36 6.65
CA LYS A 11 -25.51 13.76 7.50
C LYS A 11 -25.37 12.23 7.37
N GLU A 12 -25.17 11.55 8.49
CA GLU A 12 -24.99 10.08 8.61
C GLU A 12 -26.12 9.25 7.98
N GLU A 13 -27.20 9.89 7.50
CA GLU A 13 -28.40 9.26 6.96
C GLU A 13 -28.38 8.98 5.45
N THR A 14 -27.30 9.34 4.73
CA THR A 14 -27.24 9.05 3.29
C THR A 14 -27.14 7.53 3.03
N PRO A 15 -27.83 6.99 2.00
CA PRO A 15 -27.76 5.56 1.67
C PRO A 15 -26.35 5.04 1.38
N ILE A 16 -25.45 5.93 0.92
CA ILE A 16 -24.05 5.60 0.69
C ILE A 16 -23.29 5.41 2.01
N PHE A 17 -23.54 6.25 3.02
CA PHE A 17 -22.90 6.13 4.33
C PHE A 17 -23.22 4.79 4.99
N LYS A 18 -24.49 4.37 4.94
CA LYS A 18 -24.90 3.04 5.42
C LYS A 18 -24.18 1.88 4.72
N ARG A 19 -23.78 2.04 3.45
CA ARG A 19 -22.99 1.04 2.69
C ARG A 19 -21.49 1.12 2.96
N MET A 20 -21.02 2.22 3.54
CA MET A 20 -19.62 2.44 3.89
C MET A 20 -19.31 2.08 5.35
N VAL A 21 -20.31 1.70 6.14
CA VAL A 21 -20.09 1.17 7.49
C VAL A 21 -19.40 -0.18 7.39
N ILE A 22 -18.20 -0.27 7.96
CA ILE A 22 -17.39 -1.47 8.01
C ILE A 22 -17.07 -1.82 9.47
N ASP A 23 -17.25 -3.09 9.80
CA ASP A 23 -16.68 -3.66 11.03
C ASP A 23 -15.21 -4.01 10.73
N CYS A 24 -14.31 -3.11 11.13
CA CYS A 24 -12.89 -3.22 10.83
C CYS A 24 -12.27 -4.51 11.39
N GLU A 25 -12.64 -4.95 12.59
CA GLU A 25 -12.06 -6.17 13.17
C GLU A 25 -12.58 -7.43 12.48
N LYS A 26 -13.88 -7.48 12.16
CA LYS A 26 -14.45 -8.59 11.40
C LYS A 26 -13.78 -8.71 10.03
N VAL A 27 -13.62 -7.60 9.31
CA VAL A 27 -12.98 -7.60 7.99
C VAL A 27 -11.49 -7.91 8.09
N ALA A 28 -10.79 -7.38 9.08
CA ALA A 28 -9.39 -7.71 9.33
C ALA A 28 -9.21 -9.21 9.58
N HIS A 29 -10.10 -9.85 10.37
CA HIS A 29 -10.06 -11.28 10.61
C HIS A 29 -10.26 -12.10 9.32
N ILE A 30 -11.21 -11.70 8.47
CA ILE A 30 -11.44 -12.34 7.17
C ILE A 30 -10.18 -12.25 6.30
N ILE A 31 -9.56 -11.07 6.20
CA ILE A 31 -8.36 -10.87 5.38
C ILE A 31 -7.16 -11.64 5.94
N VAL A 32 -6.96 -11.62 7.26
CA VAL A 32 -5.89 -12.36 7.93
C VAL A 32 -5.99 -13.86 7.63
N ASN A 33 -7.19 -14.44 7.74
CA ASN A 33 -7.41 -15.85 7.44
C ASN A 33 -7.20 -16.16 5.96
N PHE A 34 -7.64 -15.27 5.07
CA PHE A 34 -7.38 -15.40 3.64
C PHE A 34 -5.87 -15.42 3.33
N ILE A 35 -5.09 -14.51 3.90
CA ILE A 35 -3.63 -14.47 3.72
C ILE A 35 -3.00 -15.78 4.23
N ARG A 36 -3.37 -16.22 5.43
CA ARG A 36 -2.86 -17.46 6.02
C ARG A 36 -3.13 -18.67 5.12
N GLN A 37 -4.39 -18.83 4.71
CA GLN A 37 -4.82 -19.92 3.83
C GLN A 37 -4.06 -19.90 2.50
N LYS A 38 -3.87 -18.73 1.88
CA LYS A 38 -3.14 -18.63 0.61
C LYS A 38 -1.68 -19.01 0.75
N VAL A 39 -1.03 -18.62 1.84
CA VAL A 39 0.37 -19.01 2.10
C VAL A 39 0.50 -20.52 2.29
N GLU A 40 -0.45 -21.15 3.01
CA GLU A 40 -0.50 -22.59 3.23
C GLU A 40 -0.76 -23.37 1.93
N GLU A 41 -1.77 -22.97 1.14
CA GLU A 41 -2.11 -23.58 -0.15
C GLU A 41 -0.92 -23.57 -1.12
N GLU A 42 -0.17 -22.47 -1.17
CA GLU A 42 1.00 -22.32 -2.03
C GLU A 42 2.27 -22.96 -1.45
N THR A 43 2.17 -23.62 -0.29
CA THR A 43 3.28 -24.26 0.43
C THR A 43 4.45 -23.29 0.64
N LYS A 44 4.15 -22.04 1.01
CA LYS A 44 5.14 -20.98 1.28
C LYS A 44 5.31 -20.77 2.78
N ASN A 45 6.42 -20.12 3.14
CA ASN A 45 6.79 -19.88 4.54
C ASN A 45 6.67 -18.40 4.96
N GLY A 46 6.08 -17.55 4.12
CA GLY A 46 6.00 -16.11 4.35
C GLY A 46 5.48 -15.35 3.14
N VAL A 47 5.51 -14.03 3.23
CA VAL A 47 5.03 -13.10 2.20
C VAL A 47 6.03 -12.00 1.89
N VAL A 48 5.97 -11.51 0.65
CA VAL A 48 6.71 -10.33 0.20
C VAL A 48 5.72 -9.30 -0.32
N LEU A 49 5.86 -8.04 0.07
CA LEU A 49 4.99 -6.96 -0.40
C LEU A 49 5.73 -5.64 -0.60
N GLY A 50 5.19 -4.80 -1.47
CA GLY A 50 5.62 -3.41 -1.57
C GLY A 50 5.06 -2.59 -0.41
N LEU A 51 5.90 -1.78 0.22
CA LEU A 51 5.51 -0.83 1.26
C LEU A 51 5.85 0.58 0.81
N SER A 52 4.86 1.32 0.29
CA SER A 52 5.08 2.63 -0.32
C SER A 52 5.02 3.78 0.69
N GLY A 53 4.48 3.54 1.89
CA GLY A 53 4.19 4.59 2.88
C GLY A 53 2.77 5.17 2.76
N GLY A 54 1.97 4.67 1.82
CA GLY A 54 0.53 4.95 1.76
C GLY A 54 -0.28 4.06 2.71
N ILE A 55 -1.51 4.47 3.00
CA ILE A 55 -2.40 3.78 3.95
C ILE A 55 -2.69 2.34 3.54
N ASP A 56 -2.93 2.07 2.26
CA ASP A 56 -3.26 0.72 1.78
C ASP A 56 -2.13 -0.27 2.04
N SER A 57 -0.92 0.06 1.57
CA SER A 57 0.26 -0.79 1.77
C SER A 57 0.61 -0.96 3.25
N SER A 58 0.36 0.07 4.07
CA SER A 58 0.57 0.01 5.51
C SER A 58 -0.40 -0.97 6.15
N VAL A 59 -1.71 -0.85 5.87
CA VAL A 59 -2.74 -1.77 6.38
C VAL A 59 -2.42 -3.21 5.99
N VAL A 60 -2.03 -3.46 4.75
CA VAL A 60 -1.64 -4.81 4.30
C VAL A 60 -0.43 -5.32 5.07
N ALA A 61 0.57 -4.49 5.38
CA ALA A 61 1.72 -4.90 6.20
C ALA A 61 1.32 -5.34 7.61
N TYR A 62 0.43 -4.59 8.28
CA TYR A 62 -0.10 -4.98 9.60
C TYR A 62 -0.88 -6.30 9.53
N LEU A 63 -1.73 -6.46 8.52
CA LEU A 63 -2.52 -7.68 8.34
C LEU A 63 -1.64 -8.89 7.99
N ALA A 64 -0.58 -8.69 7.20
CA ALA A 64 0.40 -9.73 6.87
C ALA A 64 1.15 -10.21 8.11
N VAL A 65 1.62 -9.30 8.97
CA VAL A 65 2.26 -9.68 10.24
C VAL A 65 1.28 -10.40 11.17
N ARG A 66 0.02 -9.91 11.27
CA ARG A 66 -1.04 -10.61 12.02
C ARG A 66 -1.29 -12.03 11.50
N ALA A 67 -1.26 -12.24 10.17
CA ALA A 67 -1.50 -13.55 9.57
C ALA A 67 -0.32 -14.52 9.75
N MET A 68 0.91 -14.03 9.66
CA MET A 68 2.12 -14.84 9.81
C MET A 68 2.50 -15.09 11.27
N GLU A 69 1.97 -14.29 12.20
CA GLU A 69 2.26 -14.31 13.65
C GLU A 69 3.75 -14.16 13.98
N ASN A 70 4.56 -13.81 12.98
CA ASN A 70 6.00 -13.69 13.07
C ASN A 70 6.49 -12.68 12.02
N PRO A 71 7.01 -11.51 12.43
CA PRO A 71 7.56 -10.50 11.53
C PRO A 71 8.68 -11.02 10.61
N SER A 72 9.44 -12.04 11.00
CA SER A 72 10.54 -12.56 10.17
C SER A 72 10.07 -13.28 8.91
N LYS A 73 8.78 -13.63 8.83
CA LYS A 73 8.13 -14.22 7.66
C LYS A 73 7.52 -13.17 6.71
N VAL A 74 7.69 -11.88 7.00
CA VAL A 74 7.14 -10.78 6.20
C VAL A 74 8.30 -9.92 5.71
N HIS A 75 8.47 -9.82 4.40
CA HIS A 75 9.51 -9.00 3.78
C HIS A 75 8.87 -7.83 3.02
N VAL A 76 9.36 -6.62 3.29
CA VAL A 76 8.83 -5.41 2.66
C VAL A 76 9.87 -4.74 1.77
N LEU A 77 9.44 -4.29 0.59
CA LEU A 77 10.25 -3.53 -0.35
C LEU A 77 9.68 -2.12 -0.52
N TYR A 78 10.50 -1.10 -0.30
CA TYR A 78 10.21 0.26 -0.74
C TYR A 78 10.81 0.46 -2.13
N LEU A 79 9.95 0.38 -3.15
CA LEU A 79 10.30 0.60 -4.54
C LEU A 79 10.12 2.08 -4.86
N PHE A 80 11.20 2.79 -5.16
CA PHE A 80 11.16 4.22 -5.45
C PHE A 80 11.77 4.54 -6.80
N ASP A 81 11.37 5.69 -7.31
CA ASP A 81 11.88 6.24 -8.55
C ASP A 81 12.09 7.76 -8.45
N ILE A 82 12.45 8.42 -9.55
CA ILE A 82 12.72 9.87 -9.59
C ILE A 82 11.50 10.74 -9.23
N THR A 83 10.29 10.19 -9.28
CA THR A 83 9.04 10.89 -8.95
C THR A 83 8.61 10.67 -7.50
N SER A 84 9.28 9.77 -6.79
CA SER A 84 8.90 9.38 -5.43
C SER A 84 9.27 10.45 -4.42
N GLU A 85 8.29 10.93 -3.64
CA GLU A 85 8.54 11.92 -2.61
C GLU A 85 9.18 11.30 -1.36
N LYS A 86 10.22 11.96 -0.84
CA LYS A 86 10.98 11.50 0.34
C LYS A 86 10.11 11.29 1.59
N GLN A 87 8.98 11.99 1.72
CA GLN A 87 8.09 11.83 2.87
C GLN A 87 7.48 10.42 2.96
N PHE A 88 7.14 9.81 1.82
CA PHE A 88 6.52 8.49 1.79
C PHE A 88 7.51 7.38 2.18
N LYS A 89 8.78 7.55 1.84
CA LYS A 89 9.87 6.72 2.39
C LYS A 89 9.87 6.73 3.91
N ASN A 90 9.79 7.90 4.53
CA ASN A 90 9.82 8.01 6.00
C ASN A 90 8.61 7.30 6.63
N TYR A 91 7.42 7.42 6.03
CA TYR A 91 6.23 6.70 6.50
C TYR A 91 6.38 5.18 6.36
N ALA A 92 6.92 4.72 5.23
CA ALA A 92 7.19 3.29 4.99
C ALA A 92 8.22 2.73 6.00
N GLN A 93 9.29 3.48 6.26
CA GLN A 93 10.31 3.12 7.25
C GLN A 93 9.72 3.03 8.67
N GLU A 94 8.86 3.98 9.04
CA GLU A 94 8.23 3.98 10.35
C GLU A 94 7.28 2.79 10.55
N VAL A 95 6.48 2.45 9.55
CA VAL A 95 5.63 1.25 9.57
C VAL A 95 6.46 -0.02 9.72
N ALA A 96 7.53 -0.16 8.93
CA ALA A 96 8.42 -1.31 9.03
C ALA A 96 9.07 -1.41 10.42
N ARG A 97 9.51 -0.27 10.99
CA ARG A 97 10.08 -0.19 12.33
C ARG A 97 9.09 -0.62 13.41
N GLN A 98 7.85 -0.13 13.36
CA GLN A 98 6.81 -0.48 14.34
C GLN A 98 6.46 -1.97 14.30
N LEU A 99 6.51 -2.59 13.13
CA LEU A 99 6.21 -4.01 12.92
C LEU A 99 7.42 -4.93 13.11
N GLY A 100 8.63 -4.39 13.34
CA GLY A 100 9.85 -5.19 13.46
C GLY A 100 10.29 -5.86 12.14
N LEU A 101 10.00 -5.23 11.00
CA LEU A 101 10.25 -5.75 9.66
C LEU A 101 11.60 -5.29 9.10
N VAL A 102 12.20 -6.13 8.26
CA VAL A 102 13.38 -5.74 7.47
C VAL A 102 12.92 -4.85 6.32
N PHE A 103 13.35 -3.59 6.34
CA PHE A 103 13.04 -2.60 5.32
C PHE A 103 14.12 -2.56 4.23
N LYS A 104 13.78 -2.97 3.01
CA LYS A 104 14.70 -2.94 1.88
C LYS A 104 14.24 -1.91 0.84
N GLU A 105 15.16 -1.04 0.46
CA GLU A 105 14.93 -0.05 -0.59
C GLU A 105 15.44 -0.57 -1.92
N VAL A 106 14.70 -0.28 -3.00
CA VAL A 106 15.08 -0.62 -4.36
C VAL A 106 14.77 0.57 -5.26
N ASP A 107 15.80 1.12 -5.89
CA ASP A 107 15.65 2.11 -6.94
C ASP A 107 15.21 1.41 -8.23
N ILE A 108 14.03 1.76 -8.73
CA ILE A 108 13.46 1.23 -9.98
C ILE A 108 13.47 2.28 -11.10
N THR A 109 14.24 3.35 -10.95
CA THR A 109 14.26 4.48 -11.88
C THR A 109 14.55 4.05 -13.31
N GLU A 110 15.54 3.19 -13.53
CA GLU A 110 15.93 2.74 -14.87
C GLU A 110 14.87 1.82 -15.49
N GLU A 111 14.30 0.92 -14.70
CA GLU A 111 13.20 0.05 -15.11
C GLU A 111 11.97 0.86 -15.47
N SER A 112 11.55 1.81 -14.62
CA SER A 112 10.45 2.73 -14.89
C SER A 112 10.69 3.55 -16.16
N ARG A 113 11.93 4.02 -16.39
CA ARG A 113 12.30 4.72 -17.63
C ARG A 113 12.16 3.83 -18.85
N ARG A 114 12.67 2.59 -18.80
CA ARG A 114 12.59 1.61 -19.89
C ARG A 114 11.14 1.26 -20.23
N GLN A 115 10.27 1.13 -19.23
CA GLN A 115 8.83 0.90 -19.39
C GLN A 115 8.07 2.14 -19.91
N GLY A 116 8.76 3.28 -20.03
CA GLY A 116 8.19 4.52 -20.56
C GLY A 116 7.35 5.30 -19.56
N ALA A 117 7.51 5.07 -18.25
CA ALA A 117 6.75 5.76 -17.20
C ALA A 117 6.93 7.30 -17.23
N TYR A 118 8.06 7.78 -17.76
CA TYR A 118 8.37 9.22 -17.85
C TYR A 118 8.17 9.80 -19.26
N LYS A 119 7.67 9.01 -20.23
CA LYS A 119 7.43 9.54 -21.58
C LYS A 119 6.25 10.49 -21.52
N SER A 120 6.45 11.72 -21.98
CA SER A 120 5.37 12.69 -22.12
C SER A 120 4.25 12.11 -22.99
N PRO A 121 2.96 12.30 -22.63
CA PRO A 121 1.84 11.83 -23.45
C PRO A 121 1.89 12.37 -24.88
N ILE A 122 2.54 13.52 -25.11
CA ILE A 122 2.75 14.12 -26.44
C ILE A 122 3.57 13.19 -27.36
N ILE A 123 4.58 12.50 -26.83
CA ILE A 123 5.46 11.62 -27.62
C ILE A 123 4.71 10.37 -28.08
N ARG A 124 3.67 9.93 -27.34
CA ARG A 124 2.88 8.73 -27.66
C ARG A 124 1.98 8.93 -28.88
N PHE A 125 1.57 10.18 -29.18
CA PHE A 125 0.76 10.51 -30.35
C PHE A 125 1.57 10.59 -31.65
N THR A 126 2.84 11.01 -31.60
CA THR A 126 3.67 11.12 -32.81
C THR A 126 4.11 9.76 -33.35
N THR A 127 4.23 8.73 -32.50
CA THR A 127 4.65 7.38 -32.93
C THR A 127 3.55 6.57 -33.65
N ILE A 128 2.28 6.99 -33.57
CA ILE A 128 1.14 6.28 -34.20
C ILE A 128 0.83 6.79 -35.62
N VAL A 129 1.50 7.86 -36.09
CA VAL A 129 1.18 8.54 -37.37
C VAL A 129 2.37 8.56 -38.35
N ILE A 130 3.34 7.65 -38.19
CA ILE A 130 4.42 7.40 -39.17
C ILE A 130 4.56 5.89 -39.34
#